data_AF-A0A1D6NER5-F1
#
_entry.id   AF-A0A1D6NER5-F1
#
_cell.length_a   1.000
_cell.length_b   1.000
_cell.length_c   1.000
_cell.angle_alpha   90.00
_cell.angle_beta   90.00
_cell.angle_gamma   90.00
#
_symmetry.space_group_name_H-M   'P 1'
#
loop_
_entity.id
_entity.type
_entity.pdbx_description
1 polymer ?
#
loop_
_entity_poly.entity_id
_entity_poly.type
_entity_poly.pdbx_seq_one_letter_code
_entity_poly.pdbx_strand_id
1 'polypeptide(L)'
;MLKTTKTKIRYVGYGKRFILKKIRDFKDFLDNVQYKTSGILRYERIFGEGYVSTGGIEIIKEFVDKLDLKPGYKVLEVGCGIGEDKPFLFKSFFKWLKPRGKVLISDYCKCPRKPSEEFAAYIKQRGYDLHDVEAYGQMLKSAGFRDVIAEDRTDHVSLQLAFALRPCLDAYVFTT
;
A
#
# COMPACT_ATOMS: atom_id res chain seq x y z
N MET A 1 33.40 10.23 8.09
CA MET A 1 32.76 10.89 9.26
C MET A 1 31.28 11.09 8.95
N LEU A 2 30.43 10.11 9.27
CA LEU A 2 28.98 10.14 9.00
C LEU A 2 28.29 11.05 10.01
N LYS A 3 27.80 12.20 9.57
CA LYS A 3 26.99 13.12 10.40
C LYS A 3 25.58 12.54 10.51
N THR A 4 25.26 11.92 11.64
CA THR A 4 23.89 11.53 11.98
C THR A 4 23.05 12.77 12.22
N THR A 5 22.16 13.10 11.29
CA THR A 5 21.15 14.16 11.49
C THR A 5 20.02 13.56 12.32
N LYS A 6 19.97 13.92 13.60
CA LYS A 6 18.82 13.60 14.46
C LYS A 6 17.64 14.49 14.04
N THR A 7 16.67 13.92 13.33
CA THR A 7 15.41 14.60 13.00
C THR A 7 14.63 14.86 14.28
N LYS A 8 14.32 16.14 14.57
CA LYS A 8 13.53 16.57 15.72
C LYS A 8 12.06 16.54 15.35
N ILE A 9 11.31 15.54 15.83
CA ILE A 9 9.85 15.45 15.66
C ILE A 9 9.20 16.41 16.66
N ARG A 10 8.44 17.41 16.18
CA ARG A 10 7.54 18.23 17.03
C ARG A 10 6.11 17.69 16.90
N TYR A 11 5.48 17.37 18.02
CA TYR A 11 4.07 16.96 18.11
C TYR A 11 3.26 18.01 18.89
N VAL A 12 2.10 18.39 18.37
CA VAL A 12 1.11 19.28 19.01
C VAL A 12 -0.18 18.50 19.18
N GLY A 13 -0.68 18.38 20.41
CA GLY A 13 -1.64 17.34 20.81
C GLY A 13 -3.08 17.80 20.98
N TYR A 14 -4.00 16.97 20.49
CA TYR A 14 -5.33 16.78 21.05
C TYR A 14 -5.36 15.41 21.77
N GLY A 15 -5.92 15.33 22.97
CA GLY A 15 -6.24 14.08 23.70
C GLY A 15 -5.21 12.94 23.66
N LYS A 16 -4.00 13.13 24.22
CA LYS A 16 -2.87 12.16 24.22
C LYS A 16 -3.25 10.68 24.43
N ARG A 17 -4.14 10.36 25.38
CA ARG A 17 -4.46 8.95 25.71
C ARG A 17 -5.29 8.27 24.62
N PHE A 18 -6.21 8.98 23.99
CA PHE A 18 -7.11 8.39 23.00
C PHE A 18 -6.40 8.09 21.68
N ILE A 19 -5.60 9.05 21.19
CA ILE A 19 -4.82 8.88 19.95
C ILE A 19 -3.74 7.80 20.14
N LEU A 20 -3.00 7.82 21.26
CA LEU A 20 -1.98 6.80 21.54
C LEU A 20 -2.59 5.40 21.68
N LYS A 21 -3.80 5.30 22.24
CA LYS A 21 -4.53 4.04 22.28
C LYS A 21 -4.93 3.60 20.87
N LYS A 22 -5.55 4.47 20.04
CA LYS A 22 -5.93 4.11 18.66
C LYS A 22 -4.72 3.68 17.81
N ILE A 23 -3.58 4.36 17.93
CA ILE A 23 -2.34 3.98 17.24
C ILE A 23 -1.82 2.62 17.73
N ARG A 24 -1.83 2.39 19.05
CA ARG A 24 -1.41 1.12 19.63
C ARG A 24 -2.31 -0.03 19.20
N ASP A 25 -3.63 0.14 19.34
CA ASP A 25 -4.62 -0.87 18.96
C ASP A 25 -4.51 -1.21 17.46
N PHE A 26 -4.28 -0.21 16.60
CA PHE A 26 -4.08 -0.45 15.17
C PHE A 26 -2.76 -1.17 14.88
N LYS A 27 -1.67 -0.77 15.54
CA LYS A 27 -0.39 -1.50 15.45
C LYS A 27 -0.54 -2.95 15.90
N ASP A 28 -1.19 -3.18 17.04
CA ASP A 28 -1.41 -4.51 17.60
C ASP A 28 -2.29 -5.35 16.66
N PHE A 29 -3.31 -4.75 16.04
CA PHE A 29 -4.10 -5.40 14.98
C PHE A 29 -3.22 -5.85 13.81
N LEU A 30 -2.37 -4.95 13.28
CA LEU A 30 -1.48 -5.29 12.17
C LEU A 30 -0.53 -6.43 12.54
N ASP A 31 0.13 -6.33 13.70
CA ASP A 31 1.14 -7.29 14.14
C ASP A 31 0.58 -8.66 14.51
N ASN A 32 -0.68 -8.74 14.94
CA ASN A 32 -1.27 -10.00 15.41
C ASN A 32 -2.28 -10.62 14.43
N VAL A 33 -2.76 -9.86 13.43
CA VAL A 33 -3.74 -10.34 12.45
C VAL A 33 -3.10 -10.55 11.08
N GLN A 34 -2.81 -9.47 10.35
CA GLN A 34 -2.39 -9.55 8.95
C GLN A 34 -0.88 -9.76 8.77
N TYR A 35 -0.06 -9.08 9.59
CA TYR A 35 1.40 -9.04 9.48
C TYR A 35 2.10 -9.72 10.65
N LYS A 36 1.47 -10.72 11.26
CA LYS A 36 2.17 -11.64 12.16
C LYS A 36 3.29 -12.37 11.41
N THR A 37 4.36 -12.76 12.10
CA THR A 37 5.53 -13.39 11.48
C THR A 37 5.19 -14.56 10.56
N SER A 38 4.28 -15.45 10.98
CA SER A 38 3.83 -16.57 10.15
C SER A 38 3.05 -16.15 8.90
N GLY A 39 2.39 -14.99 8.93
CA GLY A 39 1.75 -14.38 7.77
C GLY A 39 2.78 -13.79 6.80
N ILE A 40 3.75 -13.02 7.33
CA ILE A 40 4.85 -12.44 6.53
C ILE A 40 5.62 -13.53 5.79
N LEU A 41 6.04 -14.60 6.48
CA LEU A 41 6.77 -15.70 5.86
C LEU A 41 5.95 -16.44 4.79
N ARG A 42 4.62 -16.49 4.94
CA ARG A 42 3.74 -17.02 3.88
C ARG A 42 3.70 -16.10 2.67
N TYR A 43 3.65 -14.78 2.89
CA TYR A 43 3.71 -13.82 1.78
C TYR A 43 5.05 -13.89 1.05
N GLU A 44 6.18 -13.90 1.75
CA GLU A 44 7.51 -14.03 1.11
C GLU A 44 7.64 -15.35 0.33
N ARG A 45 7.08 -16.44 0.85
CA ARG A 45 7.06 -17.73 0.12
C ARG A 45 6.28 -17.66 -1.20
N ILE A 46 5.23 -16.83 -1.27
CA ILE A 46 4.38 -16.69 -2.47
C ILE A 46 4.94 -15.64 -3.42
N PHE A 47 5.42 -14.50 -2.90
CA PHE A 47 5.79 -13.32 -3.69
C PHE A 47 7.30 -13.14 -3.90
N GLY A 48 8.13 -13.91 -3.22
CA GLY A 48 9.58 -13.82 -3.27
C GLY A 48 10.19 -13.26 -1.99
N GLU A 49 11.44 -13.62 -1.75
CA GLU A 49 12.21 -13.16 -0.58
C GLU A 49 12.26 -11.63 -0.49
N GLY A 50 11.89 -11.07 0.66
CA GLY A 50 11.82 -9.64 0.89
C GLY A 50 10.53 -8.94 0.41
N TYR A 51 9.56 -9.68 -0.13
CA TYR A 51 8.32 -9.10 -0.68
C TYR A 51 7.06 -9.62 0.03
N VAL A 52 6.19 -8.68 0.42
CA VAL A 52 4.86 -8.96 0.98
C VAL A 52 3.71 -8.47 0.08
N SER A 53 4.03 -8.12 -1.16
CA SER A 53 3.10 -7.62 -2.19
C SER A 53 3.30 -8.39 -3.51
N THR A 54 2.25 -8.45 -4.31
CA THR A 54 2.24 -9.13 -5.61
C THR A 54 3.30 -8.58 -6.56
N GLY A 55 3.98 -9.48 -7.27
CA GLY A 55 4.85 -9.15 -8.40
C GLY A 55 6.33 -8.87 -8.08
N GLY A 56 6.74 -8.94 -6.83
CA GLY A 56 8.16 -8.97 -6.44
C GLY A 56 8.99 -7.79 -6.95
N ILE A 57 10.26 -8.04 -7.27
CA ILE A 57 11.22 -7.02 -7.73
C ILE A 57 10.86 -6.46 -9.11
N GLU A 58 10.18 -7.23 -9.94
CA GLU A 58 9.81 -6.91 -11.32
C GLU A 58 8.85 -5.73 -11.37
N ILE A 59 7.84 -5.71 -10.49
CA ILE A 59 6.93 -4.57 -10.34
C ILE A 59 7.64 -3.33 -9.82
N ILE A 60 8.55 -3.51 -8.86
CA ILE A 60 9.33 -2.39 -8.33
C ILE A 60 10.17 -1.76 -9.43
N LYS A 61 10.82 -2.56 -10.30
CA LYS A 61 11.56 -2.05 -11.47
C LYS A 61 10.65 -1.26 -12.40
N GLU A 62 9.48 -1.80 -12.74
CA GLU A 62 8.49 -1.09 -13.58
C GLU A 62 8.09 0.27 -12.97
N PHE A 63 7.84 0.33 -11.66
CA PHE A 63 7.46 1.57 -10.98
C PHE A 63 8.61 2.57 -10.91
N VAL A 64 9.83 2.11 -10.66
CA VAL A 64 11.03 2.96 -10.66
C VAL A 64 11.26 3.57 -12.04
N ASP A 65 11.08 2.78 -13.11
CA ASP A 65 11.22 3.25 -14.49
C ASP A 65 10.19 4.33 -14.82
N LYS A 66 8.92 4.16 -14.39
CA LYS A 66 7.87 5.18 -14.56
C LYS A 66 8.17 6.50 -13.85
N LEU A 67 8.89 6.47 -12.74
CA LEU A 67 9.22 7.68 -11.98
C LEU A 67 10.30 8.54 -12.66
N ASP A 68 11.11 7.96 -13.56
CA ASP A 68 12.24 8.63 -14.25
C ASP A 68 13.13 9.42 -13.27
N LEU A 69 13.53 8.77 -12.17
CA LEU A 69 14.31 9.38 -11.11
C LEU A 69 15.74 9.68 -11.59
N LYS A 70 16.28 10.84 -11.17
CA LYS A 70 17.66 11.25 -11.49
C LYS A 70 18.53 11.27 -10.22
N PRO A 71 19.87 11.13 -10.35
CA PRO A 71 20.77 11.29 -9.22
C PRO A 71 20.50 12.58 -8.43
N GLY A 72 20.45 12.48 -7.11
CA GLY A 72 20.17 13.61 -6.20
C GLY A 72 18.68 13.84 -5.89
N TYR A 73 17.76 13.10 -6.51
CA TYR A 73 16.35 13.12 -6.12
C TYR A 73 16.18 12.49 -4.73
N LYS A 74 15.20 12.97 -3.97
CA LYS A 74 14.84 12.43 -2.67
C LYS A 74 13.56 11.62 -2.81
N VAL A 75 13.58 10.37 -2.36
CA VAL A 75 12.44 9.45 -2.40
C VAL A 75 11.93 9.24 -0.98
N LEU A 76 10.61 9.26 -0.82
CA LEU A 76 9.93 8.85 0.40
C LEU A 76 9.05 7.65 0.01
N GLU A 77 9.33 6.52 0.63
CA GLU A 77 8.46 5.34 0.55
C GLU A 77 7.59 5.30 1.79
N VAL A 78 6.28 5.15 1.58
CA VAL A 78 5.30 5.06 2.67
C VAL A 78 4.56 3.74 2.50
N GLY A 79 4.85 2.76 3.37
CA GLY A 79 4.03 1.56 3.53
C GLY A 79 2.74 1.90 4.25
N CYS A 80 1.86 2.68 3.59
CA CYS A 80 0.73 3.35 4.23
C CYS A 80 -0.44 2.44 4.59
N GLY A 81 -0.28 1.11 4.45
CA GLY A 81 -1.24 0.06 4.71
C GLY A 81 -2.53 0.59 5.30
N ILE A 82 -3.58 0.65 4.48
CA ILE A 82 -4.99 0.76 4.90
C ILE A 82 -5.31 1.93 5.83
N GLY A 83 -4.55 3.03 5.75
CA GLY A 83 -4.90 4.25 6.49
C GLY A 83 -6.30 4.76 6.12
N GLU A 84 -7.15 4.96 7.14
CA GLU A 84 -8.56 5.40 7.01
C GLU A 84 -8.69 6.84 6.43
N ASP A 85 -7.64 7.66 6.47
CA ASP A 85 -7.70 9.07 6.05
C ASP A 85 -6.75 9.35 4.86
N LYS A 86 -7.03 8.68 3.73
CA LYS A 86 -6.35 8.93 2.46
C LYS A 86 -6.39 10.40 2.03
N PRO A 87 -7.51 11.14 2.15
CA PRO A 87 -7.53 12.56 1.80
C PRO A 87 -6.52 13.40 2.60
N PHE A 88 -6.40 13.19 3.92
CA PHE A 88 -5.38 13.86 4.71
C PHE A 88 -3.96 13.47 4.31
N LEU A 89 -3.73 12.18 4.04
CA LEU A 89 -2.44 11.66 3.60
C LEU A 89 -2.01 12.29 2.27
N PHE A 90 -2.90 12.35 1.28
CA PHE A 90 -2.59 12.93 -0.04
C PHE A 90 -2.35 14.44 0.05
N LYS A 91 -3.11 15.17 0.87
CA LYS A 91 -2.81 16.58 1.16
C LYS A 91 -1.45 16.76 1.81
N SER A 92 -1.03 15.81 2.65
CA SER A 92 0.29 15.83 3.27
C SER A 92 1.39 15.56 2.24
N PHE A 93 1.22 14.56 1.37
CA PHE A 93 2.14 14.28 0.26
C PHE A 93 2.32 15.51 -0.64
N PHE A 94 1.22 16.15 -1.03
CA PHE A 94 1.26 17.36 -1.86
C PHE A 94 2.08 18.48 -1.22
N LYS A 95 1.96 18.66 0.11
CA LYS A 95 2.74 19.67 0.86
C LYS A 95 4.22 19.31 1.02
N TRP A 96 4.54 18.02 1.13
CA TRP A 96 5.92 17.56 1.36
C TRP A 96 6.74 17.52 0.07
N LEU A 97 6.08 17.29 -1.07
CA LEU A 97 6.75 17.28 -2.36
C LEU A 97 7.22 18.69 -2.72
N LYS A 98 8.43 18.76 -3.28
CA LYS A 98 8.92 19.97 -3.94
C LYS A 98 8.03 20.28 -5.15
N PRO A 99 8.01 21.53 -5.65
CA PRO A 99 7.39 21.84 -6.94
C PRO A 99 7.87 20.86 -8.01
N ARG A 100 6.93 20.32 -8.81
CA ARG A 100 7.15 19.27 -9.82
C ARG A 100 7.55 17.89 -9.27
N GLY A 101 7.44 17.68 -7.96
CA GLY A 101 7.58 16.35 -7.36
C GLY A 101 6.49 15.39 -7.85
N LYS A 102 6.84 14.10 -7.92
CA LYS A 102 5.95 13.04 -8.37
C LYS A 102 5.48 12.20 -7.18
N VAL A 103 4.29 11.63 -7.30
CA VAL A 103 3.78 10.58 -6.40
C VAL A 103 3.35 9.41 -7.27
N LEU A 104 3.76 8.20 -6.89
CA LEU A 104 3.31 6.95 -7.49
C LEU A 104 2.77 6.08 -6.35
N ILE A 105 1.56 5.56 -6.52
CA ILE A 105 0.88 4.74 -5.52
C ILE A 105 0.33 3.51 -6.24
N SER A 106 0.67 2.32 -5.74
CA SER A 106 -0.07 1.09 -6.00
C SER A 106 -0.87 0.75 -4.76
N ASP A 107 -2.18 0.61 -4.89
CA ASP A 107 -3.08 0.27 -3.79
C ASP A 107 -4.18 -0.68 -4.27
N TYR A 108 -4.78 -1.42 -3.34
CA TYR A 108 -5.95 -2.23 -3.64
C TYR A 108 -7.17 -1.33 -3.82
N CYS A 109 -7.83 -1.49 -4.97
CA CYS A 109 -9.09 -0.84 -5.28
C CYS A 109 -10.21 -1.87 -5.31
N LYS A 110 -11.47 -1.41 -5.26
CA LYS A 110 -12.65 -2.25 -5.45
C LYS A 110 -13.38 -1.90 -6.74
N CYS A 111 -14.15 -2.84 -7.26
CA CYS A 111 -15.12 -2.54 -8.30
C CYS A 111 -16.17 -1.53 -7.76
N PRO A 112 -16.71 -0.62 -8.59
CA PRO A 112 -17.80 0.29 -8.18
C PRO A 112 -19.08 -0.45 -7.78
N ARG A 113 -19.24 -1.69 -8.25
CA ARG A 113 -20.37 -2.55 -7.91
C ARG A 113 -20.36 -2.92 -6.42
N LYS A 114 -21.55 -3.16 -5.87
CA LYS A 114 -21.70 -3.64 -4.49
C LYS A 114 -20.89 -4.94 -4.30
N PRO A 115 -20.03 -5.02 -3.27
CA PRO A 115 -19.27 -6.24 -2.99
C PRO A 115 -20.22 -7.40 -2.64
N SER A 116 -19.81 -8.63 -2.95
CA SER A 116 -20.47 -9.82 -2.39
C SER A 116 -20.36 -9.81 -0.86
N GLU A 117 -21.23 -10.55 -0.18
CA GLU A 117 -21.19 -10.65 1.29
C GLU A 117 -19.84 -11.17 1.79
N GLU A 118 -19.28 -12.15 1.09
CA GLU A 118 -17.97 -12.73 1.39
C GLU A 118 -16.84 -11.71 1.22
N PHE A 119 -16.86 -10.92 0.14
CA PHE A 119 -15.87 -9.87 -0.08
C PHE A 119 -16.03 -8.70 0.90
N ALA A 120 -17.27 -8.34 1.25
CA ALA A 120 -17.54 -7.33 2.27
C ALA A 120 -17.03 -7.78 3.66
N ALA A 121 -17.21 -9.06 4.01
CA ALA A 121 -16.67 -9.65 5.22
C ALA A 121 -15.13 -9.63 5.21
N TYR A 122 -14.51 -9.94 4.07
CA TYR A 122 -13.06 -9.84 3.90
C TYR A 122 -12.53 -8.40 4.08
N ILE A 123 -13.15 -7.41 3.45
CA ILE A 123 -12.80 -5.97 3.61
C ILE A 123 -12.86 -5.59 5.08
N LYS A 124 -13.96 -5.94 5.77
CA LYS A 124 -14.16 -5.66 7.19
C LYS A 124 -13.12 -6.36 8.07
N GLN A 125 -12.83 -7.63 7.80
CA GLN A 125 -11.85 -8.42 8.55
C GLN A 125 -10.44 -7.86 8.40
N ARG A 126 -10.08 -7.34 7.22
CA ARG A 126 -8.77 -6.75 6.94
C ARG A 126 -8.67 -5.28 7.32
N GLY A 127 -9.77 -4.64 7.71
CA GLY A 127 -9.80 -3.20 7.99
C GLY A 127 -9.49 -2.35 6.74
N TYR A 128 -9.83 -2.84 5.54
CA TYR A 128 -9.52 -2.16 4.30
C TYR A 128 -10.46 -0.97 4.04
N ASP A 129 -9.88 0.18 3.73
CA ASP A 129 -10.59 1.32 3.14
C ASP A 129 -10.37 1.30 1.62
N LEU A 130 -11.21 0.56 0.89
CA LEU A 130 -11.12 0.40 -0.56
C LEU A 130 -12.03 1.39 -1.29
N HIS A 131 -11.47 2.03 -2.30
CA HIS A 131 -12.16 2.91 -3.25
C HIS A 131 -12.04 2.32 -4.66
N ASP A 132 -12.96 2.66 -5.56
CA ASP A 132 -12.73 2.39 -6.98
C ASP A 132 -11.66 3.34 -7.55
N VAL A 133 -11.09 2.95 -8.70
CA VAL A 133 -9.96 3.65 -9.32
C VAL A 133 -10.28 5.11 -9.63
N GLU A 134 -11.51 5.39 -10.07
CA GLU A 134 -11.93 6.75 -10.40
C GLU A 134 -12.01 7.60 -9.13
N ALA A 135 -12.72 7.13 -8.09
CA ALA A 135 -12.82 7.80 -6.80
C ALA A 135 -11.43 8.05 -6.18
N TYR A 136 -10.52 7.08 -6.27
CA TYR A 136 -9.15 7.20 -5.79
C TYR A 136 -8.38 8.31 -6.54
N GLY A 137 -8.48 8.34 -7.87
CA GLY A 137 -7.91 9.41 -8.69
C GLY A 137 -8.49 10.79 -8.34
N GLN A 138 -9.78 10.88 -8.04
CA GLN A 138 -10.41 12.14 -7.62
C GLN A 138 -9.92 12.63 -6.26
N MET A 139 -9.59 11.72 -5.32
CA MET A 139 -8.97 12.10 -4.05
C MET A 139 -7.59 12.77 -4.26
N LEU A 140 -6.77 12.26 -5.18
CA LEU A 140 -5.49 12.88 -5.53
C LEU A 140 -5.67 14.25 -6.17
N LYS A 141 -6.60 14.39 -7.12
CA LYS A 141 -6.94 15.69 -7.74
C LYS A 141 -7.40 16.70 -6.67
N SER A 142 -8.27 16.26 -5.76
CA SER A 142 -8.79 17.07 -4.66
C SER A 142 -7.71 17.50 -3.65
N ALA A 143 -6.61 16.75 -3.55
CA ALA A 143 -5.46 17.13 -2.74
C ALA A 143 -4.57 18.21 -3.39
N GLY A 144 -4.75 18.47 -4.70
CA GLY A 144 -4.02 19.49 -5.45
C GLY A 144 -3.08 18.93 -6.53
N PHE A 145 -2.98 17.61 -6.66
CA PHE A 145 -2.16 16.99 -7.71
C PHE A 145 -2.74 17.27 -9.10
N ARG A 146 -1.84 17.56 -10.05
CA ARG A 146 -2.15 17.74 -11.47
C ARG A 146 -1.66 16.51 -12.24
N ASP A 147 -2.15 16.35 -13.47
CA ASP A 147 -1.74 15.25 -14.36
C ASP A 147 -1.95 13.86 -13.73
N VAL A 148 -3.04 13.70 -12.98
CA VAL A 148 -3.37 12.45 -12.27
C VAL A 148 -3.79 11.39 -13.28
N ILE A 149 -2.98 10.32 -13.34
CA ILE A 149 -3.26 9.08 -14.09
C ILE A 149 -3.66 8.02 -13.07
N ALA A 150 -4.90 7.52 -13.18
CA ALA A 150 -5.43 6.43 -12.35
C ALA A 150 -5.79 5.27 -13.27
N GLU A 151 -5.13 4.13 -13.10
CA GLU A 151 -5.21 2.98 -13.99
C GLU A 151 -5.71 1.75 -13.23
N ASP A 152 -6.65 1.02 -13.83
CA ASP A 152 -6.99 -0.32 -13.39
C ASP A 152 -5.93 -1.30 -13.91
N ARG A 153 -5.28 -2.01 -12.99
CA ARG A 153 -4.24 -3.02 -13.27
C ARG A 153 -4.68 -4.42 -12.82
N THR A 154 -5.99 -4.66 -12.66
CA THR A 154 -6.54 -5.93 -12.16
C THR A 154 -6.10 -7.15 -12.98
N ASP A 155 -6.06 -7.05 -14.30
CA ASP A 155 -5.62 -8.16 -15.17
C ASP A 155 -4.14 -8.51 -14.93
N HIS A 156 -3.31 -7.48 -14.74
CA HIS A 156 -1.89 -7.67 -14.44
C HIS A 156 -1.69 -8.36 -13.08
N VAL A 157 -2.40 -7.90 -12.05
CA VAL A 157 -2.37 -8.51 -10.71
C VAL A 157 -2.91 -9.95 -10.75
N SER A 158 -3.96 -10.21 -11.53
CA SER A 158 -4.57 -11.52 -11.67
C SER A 158 -3.62 -12.52 -12.33
N LEU A 159 -2.89 -12.10 -13.37
CA LEU A 159 -1.83 -12.92 -13.98
C LEU A 159 -0.71 -13.22 -12.98
N GLN A 160 -0.26 -12.23 -12.22
CA GLN A 160 0.78 -12.42 -11.21
C GLN A 160 0.35 -13.39 -10.10
N LEU A 161 -0.88 -13.28 -9.62
CA LEU A 161 -1.43 -14.21 -8.64
C LEU A 161 -1.51 -15.63 -9.21
N ALA A 162 -1.93 -15.78 -10.47
CA ALA A 162 -1.96 -17.09 -11.13
C ALA A 162 -0.56 -17.72 -11.20
N PHE A 163 0.48 -16.95 -11.55
CA PHE A 163 1.86 -17.43 -11.54
C PHE A 163 2.36 -17.78 -10.13
N ALA A 164 2.11 -16.91 -9.15
CA ALA A 164 2.55 -17.10 -7.77
C ALA A 164 1.89 -18.32 -7.11
N LEU A 165 0.64 -18.63 -7.46
CA LEU A 165 -0.12 -19.77 -6.92
C LEU A 165 0.09 -21.05 -7.72
N ARG A 166 0.71 -20.99 -8.91
CA ARG A 166 0.91 -22.16 -9.77
C ARG A 166 1.60 -23.34 -9.07
N PRO A 167 2.71 -23.14 -8.31
CA PRO A 167 3.36 -24.24 -7.60
C PRO A 167 2.45 -24.91 -6.56
N CYS A 168 1.53 -24.15 -5.95
CA CYS A 168 0.56 -24.68 -4.99
C CYS A 168 -0.53 -25.52 -5.67
N LEU A 169 -0.98 -25.09 -6.85
CA LEU A 169 -1.99 -25.81 -7.64
C LEU A 169 -1.42 -27.10 -8.23
N ASP A 170 -0.21 -27.05 -8.78
CA ASP A 170 0.44 -28.24 -9.33
C ASP A 170 0.66 -29.29 -8.22
N ALA A 171 1.12 -28.88 -7.03
CA ALA A 171 1.26 -29.77 -5.88
C ALA A 171 -0.07 -30.41 -5.42
N TYR A 172 -1.20 -29.73 -5.59
CA TYR A 172 -2.53 -30.27 -5.25
C TYR A 172 -2.97 -31.35 -6.23
N VAL A 173 -2.76 -31.12 -7.54
CA VAL A 173 -3.15 -32.06 -8.61
C VAL A 173 -2.36 -33.36 -8.56
N PHE A 174 -1.09 -33.34 -8.14
CA PHE A 174 -0.29 -34.57 -7.98
C PHE A 174 -0.62 -35.38 -6.70
N THR A 175 -1.52 -34.90 -5.84
CA THR A 175 -1.91 -35.56 -4.59
C THR A 175 -3.34 -36.11 -4.58
N THR A 176 -4.09 -35.92 -5.66
CA THR A 176 -5.45 -36.46 -5.88
C THR A 176 -5.44 -37.49 -6.99
#